data_AF-A0A2V5MFI5-F1
#
_entry.id   AF-A0A2V5MFI5-F1
#
_cell.length_a   1.000
_cell.length_b   1.000
_cell.length_c   1.000
_cell.angle_alpha   90.00
_cell.angle_beta   90.00
_cell.angle_gamma   90.00
#
_symmetry.space_group_name_H-M   'P 1'
#
loop_
_entity.id
_entity.type
_entity.pdbx_description
1 polymer ?
#
loop_
_entity_poly.entity_id
_entity_poly.type
_entity_poly.pdbx_seq_one_letter_code
_entity_poly.pdbx_strand_id
1 'polypeptide(L)' 'MGVMLQAFYWDCPQAENREHQWWTFIKSKLPVIAQAGFSALWLPPANKAAWWKSMGYDPY' A
#
# COMPACT_ATOMS: atom_id res chain seq x y z
N MET A 1 19.23 -5.23 12.46
CA MET A 1 17.83 -5.08 12.89
C MET A 1 17.06 -4.48 11.72
N GLY A 2 15.93 -5.05 11.33
CA GLY A 2 15.10 -4.53 10.24
C GLY A 2 13.84 -3.86 10.78
N VAL A 3 13.36 -2.82 10.09
CA VAL A 3 12.12 -2.11 10.42
C VAL A 3 11.13 -2.26 9.28
N MET A 4 9.90 -2.64 9.60
CA MET A 4 8.82 -2.81 8.63
C MET A 4 7.91 -1.57 8.62
N LEU A 5 7.52 -1.13 7.43
CA LEU A 5 6.54 -0.07 7.21
C LEU A 5 5.23 -0.66 6.70
N GLN A 6 4.12 -0.36 7.38
CA GLN A 6 2.79 -0.55 6.81
C GLN A 6 2.56 0.50 5.72
N ALA A 7 2.53 0.07 4.45
CA ALA A 7 2.50 0.96 3.28
C ALA A 7 1.09 1.35 2.84
N PHE A 8 0.10 1.23 3.73
CA PHE A 8 -1.30 1.53 3.44
C PHE A 8 -2.05 1.86 4.74
N TYR A 9 -3.18 2.51 4.58
CA TYR A 9 -4.19 2.69 5.62
C TYR A 9 -5.57 2.61 4.98
N TRP A 10 -6.62 2.69 5.79
CA TRP A 10 -7.98 2.58 5.29
C TRP A 10 -8.31 3.68 4.27
N ASP A 11 -8.84 3.29 3.10
CA ASP A 11 -9.21 4.18 1.99
C ASP A 11 -8.08 5.08 1.45
N CYS A 12 -6.81 4.70 1.66
CA CYS A 12 -5.66 5.50 1.23
C CYS A 12 -5.61 5.88 -0.27
N PRO A 13 -6.09 5.06 -1.24
CA PRO A 13 -6.14 5.50 -2.63
C PRO A 13 -7.15 6.64 -2.84
N GLN A 14 -8.27 6.64 -2.12
CA GLN A 14 -9.26 7.71 -2.21
C GLN A 14 -8.77 8.96 -1.47
N ALA A 15 -8.28 8.80 -0.24
CA ALA A 15 -7.83 9.90 0.61
C ALA A 15 -6.66 10.69 0.00
N GLU A 16 -5.77 10.03 -0.73
CA GLU A 16 -4.62 10.65 -1.41
C GLU A 16 -4.91 11.05 -2.86
N ASN A 17 -6.15 10.92 -3.34
CA ASN A 17 -6.56 11.16 -4.73
C ASN A 17 -5.72 10.36 -5.75
N ARG A 18 -5.54 9.06 -5.47
CA ARG A 18 -4.71 8.08 -6.20
C ARG A 18 -5.45 6.77 -6.44
N GLU A 19 -6.75 6.84 -6.71
CA GLU A 19 -7.57 5.67 -7.00
C GLU A 19 -6.97 4.90 -8.19
N HIS A 20 -6.87 3.57 -8.07
CA HIS A 20 -6.16 2.68 -9.01
C HIS A 20 -4.65 2.89 -9.20
N GLN A 21 -4.03 3.84 -8.48
CA GLN A 21 -2.61 4.19 -8.65
C GLN A 21 -1.73 3.90 -7.43
N TRP A 22 -2.29 3.24 -6.40
CA TRP A 22 -1.61 3.03 -5.12
C TRP A 22 -0.25 2.31 -5.25
N TRP A 23 -0.19 1.26 -6.05
CA TRP A 23 1.05 0.51 -6.28
C TRP A 23 2.15 1.37 -6.92
N THR A 24 1.79 2.17 -7.94
CA THR A 24 2.71 3.11 -8.59
C THR A 24 3.16 4.19 -7.62
N PHE A 25 2.28 4.65 -6.75
CA PHE A 25 2.61 5.61 -5.70
C PHE A 25 3.63 5.06 -4.71
N ILE A 26 3.40 3.86 -4.14
CA ILE A 26 4.38 3.21 -3.25
C ILE A 26 5.72 3.05 -3.96
N LYS A 27 5.71 2.56 -5.21
CA LYS A 27 6.94 2.39 -6.01
C LYS A 27 7.75 3.68 -6.13
N SER A 28 7.07 4.82 -6.32
CA SER A 28 7.72 6.14 -6.40
C SER A 28 8.37 6.59 -5.08
N LYS A 29 7.93 6.04 -3.94
CA LYS A 29 8.43 6.39 -2.60
C LYS A 29 9.55 5.47 -2.11
N LEU A 30 9.82 4.35 -2.78
CA LEU A 30 10.84 3.38 -2.36
C LEU A 30 12.21 4.01 -2.04
N PRO A 31 12.75 4.96 -2.82
CA PRO A 31 14.05 5.56 -2.50
C PRO A 31 14.05 6.29 -1.15
N VAL A 32 13.00 7.07 -0.87
CA VAL A 32 12.87 7.83 0.39
C VAL A 32 12.59 6.91 1.57
N ILE A 33 11.78 5.86 1.37
CA ILE A 33 11.49 4.84 2.39
C ILE A 33 12.78 4.10 2.78
N ALA A 34 13.59 3.70 1.79
CA ALA A 34 14.86 3.02 2.04
C ALA A 34 15.87 3.97 2.73
N GLN A 35 15.93 5.24 2.32
CA GLN A 35 16.77 6.25 2.97
C GLN A 35 16.37 6.49 4.44
N ALA A 36 15.07 6.38 4.76
CA ALA A 36 14.58 6.48 6.13
C ALA A 36 14.91 5.25 7.00
N GLY A 37 15.49 4.19 6.44
CA GLY A 37 15.95 3.00 7.17
C GLY A 37 14.94 1.84 7.25
N PHE A 38 13.82 1.92 6.52
CA PHE A 38 12.89 0.79 6.44
C PHE A 38 13.45 -0.31 5.53
N SER A 39 13.33 -1.55 5.97
CA SER A 39 13.88 -2.73 5.29
C SER A 39 12.80 -3.66 4.74
N ALA A 40 11.53 -3.45 5.09
CA ALA A 40 10.42 -4.26 4.63
C ALA A 40 9.14 -3.43 4.51
N LEU A 41 8.25 -3.83 3.59
CA LEU A 41 6.93 -3.25 3.43
C LEU A 41 5.85 -4.29 3.70
N TRP A 42 4.86 -3.92 4.51
CA TRP A 42 3.58 -4.61 4.56
C TRP A 42 2.61 -3.93 3.60
N LEU A 43 2.22 -4.67 2.57
CA LEU A 43 1.30 -4.23 1.52
C LEU A 43 -0.16 -4.58 1.88
N PRO A 44 -1.15 -3.85 1.34
CA PRO A 44 -2.55 -4.27 1.47
C PRO A 44 -2.76 -5.61 0.74
N PRO A 45 -3.82 -6.38 1.05
CA PRO A 45 -4.16 -7.59 0.32
C PRO A 45 -4.20 -7.35 -1.19
N ALA A 46 -3.42 -8.13 -1.94
CA ALA A 46 -3.26 -7.95 -3.39
C ALA A 46 -4.21 -8.84 -4.22
N ASN A 47 -5.05 -9.63 -3.57
CA ASN A 47 -6.05 -10.49 -4.20
C ASN A 47 -7.25 -9.70 -4.73
N LYS A 48 -8.07 -10.35 -5.56
CA LYS A 48 -9.37 -9.83 -5.94
C LYS A 48 -10.30 -9.79 -4.71
N ALA A 49 -11.04 -8.69 -4.61
CA ALA A 49 -12.02 -8.44 -3.57
C ALA A 49 -13.45 -8.61 -4.10
N ALA A 50 -14.42 -8.77 -3.20
CA ALA A 50 -15.84 -8.80 -3.54
C ALA A 50 -16.35 -7.47 -4.11
N TRP A 51 -15.69 -6.36 -3.79
CA TRP A 51 -15.99 -5.03 -4.34
C TRP A 51 -14.74 -4.28 -4.85
N TRP A 52 -14.88 -3.53 -5.94
CA TRP A 52 -13.74 -2.90 -6.65
C TRP A 52 -13.03 -1.78 -5.88
N LYS A 53 -13.69 -1.17 -4.88
CA LYS A 53 -13.10 -0.19 -3.97
C LYS A 53 -12.72 -0.77 -2.61
N SER A 54 -12.91 -2.07 -2.40
CA SER A 54 -12.50 -2.68 -1.15
C SER A 54 -10.98 -2.60 -0.96
N MET A 55 -10.55 -2.52 0.30
CA MET A 55 -9.15 -2.62 0.69
C MET A 55 -8.60 -4.07 0.63
N GLY A 56 -9.43 -5.05 0.25
CA GLY A 56 -9.00 -6.43 -0.05
C GLY A 56 -9.19 -7.45 1.08
N TYR A 57 -9.84 -7.05 2.19
CA TYR A 57 -10.14 -7.92 3.34
C TYR A 57 -11.37 -8.82 3.16
N ASP A 58 -12.01 -8.75 1.99
CA ASP A 58 -13.18 -9.50 1.52
C ASP A 58 -12.78 -10.34 0.28
N PRO A 59 -11.93 -11.37 0.45
CA PRO A 59 -11.38 -12.12 -0.68
C PRO A 59 -12.45 -12.85 -1.50
N TYR A 60 -12.25 -12.87 -2.83
CA TYR A 60 -13.09 -13.54 -3.84
C TYR A 60 -12.21 -14.14 -4.94
#